data_AF-A0A2N9NXR1-F1
#
_entry.id   AF-A0A2N9NXR1-F1
#
_cell.length_a   1.000
_cell.length_b   1.000
_cell.length_c   1.000
_cell.angle_alpha   90.00
_cell.angle_beta   90.00
_cell.angle_gamma   90.00
#
_symmetry.space_group_name_H-M   'P 1'
#
loop_
_entity.id
_entity.type
_entity.pdbx_description
1 polymer ?
#
loop_
_entity_poly.entity_id
_entity_poly.type
_entity_poly.pdbx_seq_one_letter_code
_entity_poly.pdbx_strand_id
1 'polypeptide(L)'
;MKLLYFSSDGAEVDPLLRELATAGIPCEVRHGPFPEGMFPYEDYAELWIQRDRDWHRALMLCVELGAGFAKPNRKLPFSDD
;
A
#
# COMPACT_ATOMS: atom_id res chain seq x y z
N MET A 1 -13.85 -8.25 5.87
CA MET A 1 -12.62 -7.48 5.63
C MET A 1 -12.00 -7.97 4.34
N LYS A 2 -11.35 -7.09 3.57
CA LYS A 2 -10.76 -7.44 2.27
C LYS A 2 -9.41 -6.75 2.13
N LEU A 3 -8.40 -7.49 1.67
CA LEU A 3 -7.05 -6.96 1.46
C LEU A 3 -7.06 -6.01 0.28
N LEU A 4 -6.80 -4.72 0.51
CA LEU A 4 -6.80 -3.68 -0.51
C LEU A 4 -5.41 -3.51 -1.13
N TYR A 5 -4.39 -3.50 -0.27
CA TYR A 5 -3.01 -3.25 -0.67
C TYR A 5 -2.06 -4.06 0.21
N PHE A 6 -0.92 -4.42 -0.36
CA PHE A 6 0.15 -5.13 0.32
C PHE A 6 1.47 -4.59 -0.17
N SER A 7 2.39 -4.29 0.75
CA SER A 7 3.76 -3.90 0.43
C SER A 7 4.74 -4.55 1.40
N SER A 8 5.92 -4.86 0.89
CA SER A 8 7.09 -5.22 1.72
C SER A 8 7.71 -4.00 2.40
N ASP A 9 7.33 -2.78 1.98
CA ASP A 9 7.77 -1.54 2.60
C ASP A 9 6.62 -0.91 3.40
N GLY A 10 6.74 -0.93 4.72
CA GLY A 10 5.71 -0.38 5.61
C GLY A 10 5.53 1.14 5.45
N ALA A 11 6.57 1.86 5.03
CA ALA A 11 6.50 3.31 4.84
C ALA A 11 5.65 3.71 3.63
N GLU A 12 5.37 2.79 2.70
CA GLU A 12 4.38 3.02 1.65
C GLU A 12 2.92 2.87 2.14
N VAL A 13 2.67 2.12 3.21
CA VAL A 13 1.30 1.84 3.69
C VAL A 13 0.78 2.91 4.64
N ASP A 14 1.65 3.48 5.48
CA ASP A 14 1.34 4.61 6.38
C ASP A 14 0.67 5.82 5.70
N PRO A 15 1.19 6.37 4.59
CA PRO A 15 0.56 7.50 3.91
C PRO A 15 -0.79 7.11 3.30
N LEU A 16 -0.92 5.89 2.75
CA LEU A 16 -2.20 5.41 2.23
C LEU A 16 -3.27 5.32 3.33
N LEU A 17 -2.91 4.81 4.51
CA LEU A 17 -3.82 4.74 5.64
C LEU A 17 -4.34 6.13 6.02
N ARG A 18 -3.48 7.15 6.06
CA ARG A 18 -3.86 8.53 6.39
C ARG A 18 -4.81 9.13 5.35
N GLU A 19 -4.54 8.92 4.06
CA GLU A 19 -5.39 9.43 2.99
C GLU A 19 -6.77 8.76 3.01
N LEU A 20 -6.81 7.44 3.22
CA LEU A 20 -8.06 6.69 3.32
C LEU A 20 -8.87 7.09 4.56
N ALA A 21 -8.21 7.29 5.72
CA ALA A 21 -8.86 7.80 6.92
C ALA A 21 -9.43 9.21 6.70
N THR A 22 -8.69 10.09 6.01
CA THR A 22 -9.14 11.45 5.64
C THR A 22 -10.35 11.40 4.70
N ALA A 23 -10.40 10.42 3.80
CA ALA A 23 -11.55 10.16 2.93
C ALA A 23 -12.75 9.51 3.66
N GLY A 24 -12.63 9.24 4.97
CA GLY A 24 -13.67 8.61 5.78
C GLY A 24 -13.81 7.10 5.56
N ILE A 25 -12.78 6.46 5.01
CA ILE A 25 -12.77 5.03 4.71
C ILE A 25 -12.10 4.29 5.88
N PRO A 26 -12.83 3.41 6.58
CA PRO A 26 -12.27 2.64 7.69
C PRO A 26 -11.35 1.54 7.17
N CYS A 27 -10.05 1.70 7.43
CA CYS A 27 -8.99 0.77 7.05
C CYS A 27 -8.22 0.30 8.29
N GLU A 28 -7.60 -0.87 8.17
CA GLU A 28 -6.74 -1.46 9.20
C GLU A 28 -5.42 -1.84 8.54
N VAL A 29 -4.30 -1.49 9.18
CA VAL A 29 -2.98 -1.94 8.75
C VAL A 29 -2.56 -3.11 9.62
N ARG A 30 -2.12 -4.18 8.98
CA ARG A 30 -1.55 -5.35 9.64
C ARG A 30 -0.09 -5.45 9.26
N HIS A 31 0.75 -5.47 10.27
CA HIS A 31 2.17 -5.79 10.12
C HIS A 31 2.37 -7.22 10.57
N GLY A 32 3.12 -7.99 9.80
CA GLY A 32 3.41 -9.37 10.13
C GLY A 32 4.76 -9.80 9.59
N PRO A 33 5.41 -10.76 10.25
CA PRO A 33 6.56 -11.45 9.68
C PRO A 33 6.08 -12.32 8.52
N PHE A 34 6.83 -12.33 7.41
CA PHE A 34 6.59 -13.31 6.35
C PHE A 34 6.70 -14.72 6.93
N PRO A 35 5.85 -15.68 6.49
CA PRO A 35 6.09 -17.08 6.82
C PRO A 35 7.50 -17.47 6.36
N GLU A 36 8.25 -18.12 7.25
CA GLU A 36 9.65 -18.47 7.03
C GLU A 36 9.87 -19.10 5.64
N GLY A 37 10.78 -18.51 4.86
CA GLY A 37 11.22 -19.06 3.57
C GLY A 37 10.46 -18.58 2.32
N MET A 38 9.46 -17.71 2.44
CA MET A 38 8.70 -17.23 1.27
C MET A 38 9.29 -15.98 0.59
N PHE A 39 9.91 -15.07 1.35
CA PHE A 39 10.48 -13.82 0.83
C PHE A 39 11.71 -13.35 1.64
N PRO A 40 12.63 -12.56 1.05
CA PRO A 40 13.82 -12.05 1.74
C PRO A 40 13.53 -10.85 2.66
N TYR A 41 12.28 -10.45 2.83
CA TYR A 41 11.88 -9.28 3.61
C TYR A 41 11.45 -9.71 5.02
N GLU A 42 11.93 -8.99 6.03
CA GLU A 42 11.67 -9.32 7.45
C GLU A 42 10.27 -8.90 7.90
N ASP A 43 9.68 -7.87 7.28
CA ASP A 43 8.35 -7.36 7.61
C ASP A 43 7.55 -7.05 6.34
N TYR A 44 6.24 -7.25 6.40
CA TYR A 44 5.31 -6.71 5.42
C TYR A 44 4.22 -5.88 6.09
N ALA A 45 3.60 -5.01 5.30
CA ALA A 45 2.44 -4.25 5.68
C ALA A 45 1.28 -4.56 4.72
N GLU A 46 0.18 -5.02 5.30
CA GLU A 46 -1.09 -5.24 4.62
C GLU A 46 -2.08 -4.16 5.02
N LEU A 47 -2.76 -3.60 4.03
CA LEU A 47 -3.86 -2.68 4.23
C LEU A 47 -5.18 -3.38 3.96
N TRP A 48 -6.00 -3.49 4.98
CA TRP A 48 -7.30 -4.16 4.96
C TRP A 48 -8.43 -3.15 5.04
N ILE A 49 -9.42 -3.28 4.16
CA ILE A 49 -10.65 -2.51 4.28
C ILE A 49 -11.64 -3.22 5.18
N GLN A 50 -12.27 -2.47 6.08
CA GLN A 50 -13.29 -3.03 6.96
C GLN A 50 -14.62 -3.26 6.22
N ARG A 51 -15.00 -2.32 5.35
CA ARG A 51 -16.29 -2.30 4.65
C ARG A 51 -16.09 -2.54 3.15
N ASP A 52 -16.71 -3.59 2.62
CA ASP A 52 -16.64 -3.91 1.19
C ASP A 52 -17.31 -2.84 0.31
N ARG A 53 -18.30 -2.09 0.84
CA ARG A 53 -18.92 -0.97 0.10
C ARG A 53 -17.94 0.15 -0.23
N ASP A 54 -16.93 0.34 0.61
CA ASP A 54 -15.91 1.37 0.41
C ASP A 54 -14.73 0.85 -0.42
N TRP A 55 -14.74 -0.44 -0.81
CA TRP A 55 -13.67 -1.10 -1.56
C TRP A 55 -13.33 -0.36 -2.85
N HIS A 56 -14.35 -0.07 -3.65
CA HIS A 56 -14.15 0.56 -4.95
C HIS A 56 -13.57 1.97 -4.79
N ARG A 57 -14.06 2.72 -3.79
CA ARG A 57 -13.59 4.07 -3.50
C ARG A 57 -12.15 4.08 -2.99
N ALA A 58 -11.81 3.12 -2.12
CA ALA A 58 -10.46 2.94 -1.61
C ALA A 58 -9.48 2.53 -2.72
N LEU A 59 -9.92 1.65 -3.64
CA LEU A 59 -9.12 1.24 -4.79
C LEU A 59 -8.82 2.43 -5.71
N MET A 60 -9.84 3.26 -6.00
CA MET A 60 -9.65 4.47 -6.80
C MET A 60 -8.66 5.44 -6.15
N LEU A 61 -8.77 5.65 -4.84
CA LEU A 61 -7.79 6.45 -4.08
C LEU A 61 -6.38 5.88 -4.15
N CYS A 62 -6.21 4.57 -4.06
CA CYS A 62 -4.89 3.94 -4.22
C CYS A 62 -4.30 4.20 -5.61
N VAL A 63 -5.13 4.16 -6.66
CA VAL A 63 -4.73 4.46 -8.04
C VAL A 63 -4.32 5.93 -8.17
N GLU A 64 -5.11 6.86 -7.64
CA GLU A 64 -4.81 8.30 -7.66
C GLU A 64 -3.52 8.63 -6.90
N LEU A 65 -3.25 7.92 -5.81
CA LEU A 65 -2.02 8.04 -5.02
C LEU A 65 -0.82 7.30 -5.65
N GLY A 66 -1.02 6.58 -6.75
CA GLY A 66 0.02 5.82 -7.44
C GLY A 66 0.54 4.63 -6.63
N ALA A 67 -0.28 4.07 -5.75
CA ALA A 67 0.04 2.91 -4.94
C ALA A 67 -0.28 1.61 -5.70
N GLY A 68 0.64 0.63 -5.68
CA GLY A 68 0.43 -0.70 -6.27
C GLY A 68 0.58 -0.83 -7.79
N PHE A 69 0.75 0.29 -8.49
CA PHE A 69 1.37 0.27 -9.80
C PHE A 69 2.86 0.39 -9.55
N ALA A 70 3.65 -0.59 -10.00
CA ALA A 70 5.11 -0.54 -9.93
C ALA A 70 5.54 0.87 -10.35
N LYS A 71 5.89 1.73 -9.37
CA LYS A 71 6.34 3.09 -9.65
C LYS A 71 7.47 2.88 -10.65
N PRO A 72 7.39 3.41 -11.88
CA PRO A 72 8.52 3.30 -12.79
C PRO A 72 9.68 3.86 -12.00
N ASN A 73 10.65 2.99 -11.71
CA ASN A 73 11.85 3.32 -10.98
C ASN A 73 12.30 4.63 -11.59
N ARG A 74 12.16 5.74 -10.85
CA ARG A 74 12.43 7.08 -11.36
C ARG A 74 13.94 7.10 -11.42
N LYS A 75 14.49 6.44 -12.45
CA LYS A 75 15.89 6.47 -12.79
C LYS A 75 16.21 7.95 -12.78
N LEU A 76 17.01 8.31 -11.80
CA LEU A 76 17.60 9.63 -11.62
C LEU A 76 17.97 10.15 -13.02
N PRO A 77 17.73 11.43 -13.31
CA PRO A 77 18.08 11.98 -14.61
C PRO A 77 19.55 11.61 -14.86
N PHE A 78 19.79 10.82 -15.90
CA PHE A 78 21.10 10.72 -16.51
C PHE A 78 21.49 12.17 -16.80
N SER A 79 22.43 12.69 -16.01
CA SER A 79 23.14 13.90 -16.35
C SER A 79 24.04 13.49 -17.50
N ASP A 80 23.59 13.80 -18.70
CA ASP A 80 24.40 13.80 -19.91
C ASP A 80 25.31 15.04 -19.77
N ASP A 81 26.60 14.79 -19.56
CA ASP A 81 27.70 15.75 -19.71
C ASP A 81 28.41 15.46 -21.03
#